data_AF-X0S0W8-F1
#
_entry.id   AF-X0S0W8-F1
#
_cell.length_a   1.000
_cell.length_b   1.000
_cell.length_c   1.000
_cell.angle_alpha   90.00
_cell.angle_beta   90.00
_cell.angle_gamma   90.00
#
_symmetry.space_group_name_H-M   'P 1'
#
loop_
_entity.id
_entity.type
_entity.pdbx_description
1 polymer ?
#
loop_
_entity_poly.entity_id
_entity_poly.type
_entity_poly.pdbx_seq_one_letter_code
_entity_poly.pdbx_strand_id
1 'polypeptide(L)'
;MTKRILLVFLFLIAAAGLAAGDAPPADGLYVEAWPNGKKKLQARYRAGELHGTYTEYHENGKSKVKANYSKGKLHGPYKEYAEDGKLRLKCSYKDGELHGSYQKSRPNGKTELKTSYANGELHGKYVTVGEDGKIVLDQIYLDGVLRYPKSQSQIRFTINKLKSGAKPTGPLFDEAPSAGEVKEGEDGEREGMKAGKVSQKHLDAALA
;
A
#
# COMPACT_ATOMS: atom_id res chain seq x y z
N MET A 1 -20.94 -7.06 -9.00
CA MET A 1 -20.77 -7.22 -7.54
C MET A 1 -20.15 -8.58 -7.26
N THR A 2 -18.84 -8.65 -7.05
CA THR A 2 -18.15 -9.87 -6.64
C THR A 2 -17.18 -9.49 -5.54
N LYS A 3 -17.64 -9.72 -4.31
CA LYS A 3 -16.79 -9.77 -3.11
C LYS A 3 -15.89 -11.01 -3.23
N ARG A 4 -14.73 -10.96 -2.55
CA ARG A 4 -13.70 -12.01 -2.33
C ARG A 4 -12.63 -12.01 -3.43
N ILE A 5 -11.34 -11.95 -3.15
CA ILE A 5 -10.58 -12.64 -2.09
C ILE A 5 -9.51 -11.70 -1.54
N LEU A 6 -9.60 -11.41 -0.24
CA LEU A 6 -8.55 -10.77 0.55
C LEU A 6 -7.60 -11.89 0.99
N LEU A 7 -6.50 -12.11 0.25
CA LEU A 7 -5.38 -12.91 0.77
C LEU A 7 -4.60 -12.06 1.76
N VAL A 8 -5.19 -11.86 2.94
CA VAL A 8 -4.38 -11.73 4.14
C VAL A 8 -3.74 -13.10 4.29
N PHE A 9 -2.42 -13.17 4.43
CA PHE A 9 -1.80 -14.32 5.08
C PHE A 9 -2.25 -14.32 6.54
N LEU A 10 -3.52 -14.67 6.74
CA LEU A 10 -4.11 -15.00 8.00
C LEU A 10 -3.67 -16.43 8.23
N PHE A 11 -2.55 -16.62 8.92
CA PHE A 11 -2.30 -17.89 9.58
C PHE A 11 -3.35 -18.01 10.70
N LEU A 12 -4.58 -18.37 10.30
CA LEU A 12 -5.50 -19.10 11.16
C LEU A 12 -4.87 -20.48 11.29
N ILE A 13 -3.98 -20.65 12.27
CA ILE A 13 -3.63 -22.00 12.70
C ILE A 13 -4.83 -22.48 13.52
N ALA A 14 -5.80 -23.04 12.79
CA ALA A 14 -6.69 -24.03 13.34
C ALA A 14 -5.80 -25.15 13.90
N ALA A 15 -5.99 -25.48 15.18
CA ALA A 15 -5.34 -26.61 15.81
C ALA A 15 -5.74 -27.90 15.08
N ALA A 16 -4.87 -28.38 14.19
CA ALA A 16 -4.88 -29.74 13.67
C ALA A 16 -3.45 -30.04 13.19
N GLY A 17 -2.85 -31.08 13.79
CA GLY A 17 -1.41 -31.33 13.81
C GLY A 17 -0.71 -31.35 12.45
N LEU A 18 0.54 -30.88 12.42
CA LEU A 18 1.75 -31.68 12.19
C LEU A 18 3.01 -30.79 12.27
N ALA A 19 4.10 -31.38 12.77
CA ALA A 19 5.48 -30.89 12.89
C ALA A 19 5.82 -29.97 14.09
N ALA A 20 6.83 -30.40 14.84
CA ALA A 20 7.31 -29.86 16.11
C ALA A 20 7.92 -28.46 16.00
N GLY A 21 7.06 -27.44 15.95
CA GLY A 21 7.36 -26.11 16.45
C GLY A 21 6.38 -25.80 17.57
N ASP A 22 6.85 -25.29 18.70
CA ASP A 22 5.97 -24.91 19.81
C ASP A 22 4.91 -23.92 19.31
N ALA A 23 3.64 -24.17 19.62
CA ALA A 23 2.57 -23.25 19.27
C ALA A 23 2.84 -21.87 19.90
N PRO A 24 2.48 -20.76 19.24
CA PRO A 24 2.65 -19.44 19.83
C PRO A 24 1.94 -19.32 21.19
N PRO A 25 2.52 -18.61 22.16
CA PRO A 25 1.88 -18.40 23.45
C PRO A 25 0.65 -17.50 23.29
N ALA A 26 -0.33 -17.66 24.18
CA ALA A 26 -1.47 -16.75 24.22
C ALA A 26 -1.04 -15.30 24.52
N ASP A 27 -0.11 -15.12 25.45
CA ASP A 27 0.44 -13.82 25.82
C ASP A 27 1.97 -13.91 25.93
N GLY A 28 2.68 -12.94 25.34
CA GLY A 28 4.13 -12.82 25.49
C GLY A 28 4.92 -12.88 24.19
N LEU A 29 6.20 -13.23 24.30
CA LEU A 29 7.15 -13.27 23.19
C LEU A 29 7.23 -14.69 22.60
N TYR A 30 7.03 -14.80 21.30
CA TYR A 30 7.32 -16.00 20.51
C TYR A 30 8.62 -15.78 19.73
N VAL A 31 9.49 -16.80 19.70
CA VAL A 31 10.72 -16.80 18.93
C VAL A 31 10.85 -18.13 18.20
N GLU A 32 11.02 -18.06 16.89
CA GLU A 32 11.37 -19.22 16.05
C GLU A 32 12.80 -19.05 15.56
N ALA A 33 13.56 -20.14 15.53
CA ALA A 33 14.92 -20.18 15.01
C ALA A 33 14.99 -20.99 13.72
N TRP A 34 15.91 -20.64 12.84
CA TRP A 34 16.34 -21.48 11.73
C TRP A 34 17.08 -22.73 12.26
N PRO A 35 17.23 -23.80 11.45
CA PRO A 35 18.02 -24.98 11.84
C PRO A 35 19.47 -24.66 12.25
N ASN A 36 20.02 -23.54 11.75
CA ASN A 36 21.34 -23.04 12.11
C ASN A 36 21.40 -22.30 13.47
N GLY A 37 20.29 -22.25 14.22
CA GLY A 37 20.18 -21.60 15.52
C GLY A 37 19.98 -20.08 15.49
N LYS A 38 20.08 -19.43 14.33
CA LYS A 38 19.79 -17.98 14.22
C LYS A 38 18.29 -17.73 14.29
N LYS A 39 17.90 -16.57 14.81
CA LYS A 39 16.49 -16.15 14.82
C LYS A 39 15.95 -16.13 13.38
N LYS A 40 14.78 -16.74 13.20
CA LYS A 40 13.97 -16.69 11.99
C LYS A 40 12.82 -15.72 12.15
N LEU A 41 12.16 -15.76 13.30
CA LEU A 41 11.00 -14.95 13.61
C LEU A 41 11.01 -14.56 15.09
N GLN A 42 10.57 -13.34 15.38
CA GLN A 42 10.28 -12.87 16.73
C GLN A 42 8.98 -12.07 16.70
N ALA A 43 7.98 -12.48 17.47
CA ALA A 43 6.66 -11.89 17.47
C ALA A 43 6.09 -11.76 18.88
N ARG A 44 5.26 -10.74 19.13
CA ARG A 44 4.53 -10.59 20.39
C ARG A 44 3.06 -10.97 20.21
N TYR A 45 2.55 -11.72 21.18
CA TYR A 45 1.17 -12.16 21.24
C TYR A 45 0.47 -11.58 22.47
N ARG A 46 -0.83 -11.36 22.33
CA ARG A 46 -1.74 -11.03 23.42
C ARG A 46 -3.10 -11.67 23.15
N ALA A 47 -3.65 -12.40 24.13
CA ALA A 47 -4.89 -13.16 23.99
C ALA A 47 -4.95 -14.06 22.73
N GLY A 48 -3.83 -14.69 22.36
CA GLY A 48 -3.72 -15.59 21.20
C GLY A 48 -3.55 -14.88 19.85
N GLU A 49 -3.54 -13.55 19.82
CA GLU A 49 -3.40 -12.76 18.59
C GLU A 49 -2.08 -11.99 18.57
N LEU A 50 -1.55 -11.72 17.38
CA LEU A 50 -0.40 -10.83 17.22
C LEU A 50 -0.72 -9.43 17.78
N HIS A 51 0.14 -8.95 18.67
CA HIS A 51 -0.01 -7.66 19.32
C HIS A 51 1.36 -7.08 19.70
N GLY A 52 1.72 -5.96 19.10
CA GLY A 52 3.01 -5.30 19.23
C GLY A 52 3.98 -5.72 18.12
N THR A 53 5.26 -5.80 18.48
CA THR A 53 6.36 -5.96 17.52
C THR A 53 6.38 -7.33 16.85
N TYR A 54 6.62 -7.32 15.55
CA TYR A 54 6.88 -8.48 14.72
C TYR A 54 8.15 -8.27 13.91
N THR A 55 9.05 -9.24 13.89
CA THR A 55 10.29 -9.17 13.13
C THR A 55 10.65 -10.53 12.56
N GLU A 56 10.78 -10.60 11.23
CA GLU A 56 11.36 -11.74 10.53
C GLU A 56 12.81 -11.44 10.17
N TYR A 57 13.61 -12.48 10.07
CA TYR A 57 15.03 -12.39 9.76
C TYR A 57 15.37 -13.30 8.58
N HIS A 58 16.26 -12.81 7.72
CA HIS A 58 16.95 -13.63 6.74
C HIS A 58 17.86 -14.64 7.44
N GLU A 59 18.22 -15.74 6.78
CA GLU A 59 19.12 -16.76 7.35
C GLU A 59 20.50 -16.19 7.75
N ASN A 60 20.92 -15.10 7.13
CA ASN A 60 22.14 -14.39 7.51
C ASN A 60 22.03 -13.65 8.86
N GLY A 61 20.83 -13.51 9.42
CA GLY A 61 20.53 -12.86 10.70
C GLY A 61 20.10 -11.39 10.59
N LYS A 62 20.12 -10.79 9.39
CA LYS A 62 19.60 -9.45 9.16
C LYS A 62 18.08 -9.46 9.11
N SER A 63 17.45 -8.39 9.57
CA SER A 63 15.98 -8.27 9.51
C SER A 63 15.50 -8.31 8.06
N LYS A 64 14.49 -9.13 7.78
CA LYS A 64 13.76 -9.21 6.52
C LYS A 64 12.51 -8.33 6.56
N VAL A 65 11.72 -8.47 7.63
CA VAL A 65 10.51 -7.70 7.87
C VAL A 65 10.55 -7.12 9.27
N LYS A 66 10.11 -5.87 9.43
CA LYS A 66 9.76 -5.27 10.71
C LYS A 66 8.37 -4.69 10.61
N ALA A 67 7.48 -5.16 11.46
CA ALA A 67 6.08 -4.76 11.47
C ALA A 67 5.59 -4.56 12.90
N ASN A 68 4.42 -3.93 13.03
CA ASN A 68 3.70 -3.83 14.28
C ASN A 68 2.25 -4.26 14.07
N TYR A 69 1.71 -4.97 15.06
CA TYR A 69 0.37 -5.52 15.04
C TYR A 69 -0.47 -5.00 16.20
N SER A 70 -1.77 -4.94 16.00
CA SER A 70 -2.77 -4.68 17.03
C SER A 70 -3.97 -5.57 16.77
N LYS A 71 -4.27 -6.47 17.70
CA LYS A 71 -5.42 -7.40 17.64
C LYS A 71 -5.42 -8.20 16.33
N GLY A 72 -4.27 -8.82 16.04
CA GLY A 72 -4.06 -9.63 14.83
C GLY A 72 -3.91 -8.84 13.52
N LYS A 73 -4.05 -7.51 13.51
CA LYS A 73 -3.98 -6.69 12.29
C LYS A 73 -2.72 -5.83 12.26
N LEU A 74 -2.16 -5.62 11.07
CA LEU A 74 -1.07 -4.66 10.89
C LEU A 74 -1.50 -3.26 11.32
N HIS A 75 -0.70 -2.63 12.17
CA HIS A 75 -1.00 -1.32 12.72
C HIS A 75 0.30 -0.59 13.07
N GLY A 76 0.53 0.56 12.46
CA GLY A 76 1.74 1.36 12.59
C GLY A 76 2.76 1.08 11.49
N PRO A 77 4.07 1.29 11.76
CA PRO A 77 5.10 1.24 10.74
C PRO A 77 5.38 -0.18 10.25
N TYR A 78 5.67 -0.30 8.96
CA TYR A 78 6.07 -1.53 8.30
C TYR A 78 7.30 -1.29 7.42
N LYS A 79 8.26 -2.20 7.47
CA LYS A 79 9.50 -2.13 6.70
C LYS A 79 9.93 -3.51 6.21
N GLU A 80 10.41 -3.57 4.97
CA GLU A 80 11.04 -4.74 4.38
C GLU A 80 12.44 -4.42 3.90
N TYR A 81 13.32 -5.40 4.03
CA TYR A 81 14.73 -5.29 3.71
C TYR A 81 15.18 -6.49 2.88
N ALA A 82 16.09 -6.24 1.94
CA ALA A 82 16.80 -7.29 1.21
C ALA A 82 17.81 -8.01 2.13
N GLU A 83 18.33 -9.16 1.67
CA GLU A 83 19.34 -9.92 2.41
C GLU A 83 20.61 -9.12 2.72
N ASP A 84 20.99 -8.19 1.86
CA ASP A 84 22.13 -7.30 2.10
C ASP A 84 21.85 -6.23 3.19
N GLY A 85 20.59 -6.09 3.62
CA GLY A 85 20.12 -5.14 4.63
C GLY A 85 19.57 -3.84 4.04
N LYS A 86 19.57 -3.68 2.71
CA LYS A 86 18.99 -2.47 2.08
C LYS A 86 17.48 -2.46 2.22
N LEU A 87 16.94 -1.29 2.55
CA LEU A 87 15.50 -1.05 2.61
C LEU A 87 14.88 -1.23 1.22
N ARG A 88 13.84 -2.07 1.12
CA ARG A 88 13.05 -2.29 -0.11
C ARG A 88 11.70 -1.60 -0.04
N LEU A 89 11.06 -1.66 1.11
CA LEU A 89 9.74 -1.08 1.33
C LEU A 89 9.67 -0.44 2.71
N LYS A 90 9.06 0.74 2.78
CA LYS A 90 8.66 1.38 4.03
C LYS A 90 7.27 1.94 3.84
N CYS A 91 6.32 1.48 4.65
CA CYS A 91 4.97 2.01 4.66
C CYS A 91 4.41 2.04 6.09
N SER A 92 3.14 2.38 6.21
CA SER A 92 2.42 2.34 7.47
C SER A 92 1.01 1.80 7.24
N TYR A 93 0.50 1.12 8.27
CA TYR A 93 -0.81 0.50 8.27
C TYR A 93 -1.66 1.05 9.40
N LYS A 94 -2.97 1.04 9.22
CA LYS A 94 -3.96 1.28 10.26
C LYS A 94 -5.03 0.21 10.12
N ASP A 95 -5.14 -0.63 11.14
CA ASP A 95 -6.16 -1.68 11.24
C ASP A 95 -6.20 -2.63 10.03
N GLY A 96 -5.02 -2.94 9.48
CA GLY A 96 -4.83 -3.82 8.33
C GLY A 96 -4.79 -3.11 6.97
N GLU A 97 -5.09 -1.82 6.90
CA GLU A 97 -5.11 -1.05 5.65
C GLU A 97 -3.92 -0.10 5.54
N LEU A 98 -3.40 0.13 4.33
CA LEU A 98 -2.34 1.11 4.11
C LEU A 98 -2.82 2.51 4.52
N HIS A 99 -2.00 3.20 5.31
CA HIS A 99 -2.32 4.52 5.81
C HIS A 99 -1.05 5.32 6.07
N GLY A 100 -0.99 6.56 5.59
CA GLY A 100 0.18 7.43 5.68
C GLY A 100 1.19 7.19 4.56
N SER A 101 2.48 7.43 4.84
CA SER A 101 3.54 7.40 3.83
C SER A 101 3.81 6.01 3.29
N TYR A 102 4.08 5.91 1.99
CA TYR A 102 4.57 4.71 1.31
C TYR A 102 5.81 5.04 0.48
N GLN A 103 6.85 4.23 0.61
CA GLN A 103 8.10 4.37 -0.12
C GLN A 103 8.63 3.01 -0.54
N LYS A 104 8.86 2.84 -1.85
CA LYS A 104 9.53 1.66 -2.42
C LYS A 104 10.90 2.06 -2.95
N SER A 105 11.89 1.19 -2.74
CA SER A 105 13.26 1.37 -3.17
C SER A 105 13.70 0.23 -4.09
N ARG A 106 14.56 0.57 -5.06
CA ARG A 106 15.19 -0.37 -5.99
C ARG A 106 16.24 -1.24 -5.29
N PRO A 107 16.73 -2.32 -5.91
CA PRO A 107 17.83 -3.14 -5.36
C PRO A 107 19.11 -2.35 -5.02
N ASN A 108 19.37 -1.26 -5.74
CA ASN A 108 20.51 -0.37 -5.48
C ASN A 108 20.30 0.58 -4.27
N GLY A 109 19.14 0.52 -3.61
CA GLY A 109 18.78 1.34 -2.45
C GLY A 109 18.21 2.73 -2.80
N LYS A 110 18.22 3.13 -4.08
CA LYS A 110 17.61 4.39 -4.52
C LYS A 110 16.09 4.28 -4.46
N THR A 111 15.43 5.38 -4.10
CA THR A 111 13.96 5.41 -4.07
C THR A 111 13.41 5.30 -5.49
N GLU A 112 12.45 4.40 -5.67
CA GLU A 112 11.72 4.18 -6.92
C GLU A 112 10.39 4.92 -6.93
N LEU A 113 9.70 4.91 -5.78
CA LEU A 113 8.34 5.43 -5.61
C LEU A 113 8.19 6.04 -4.21
N LYS A 114 7.58 7.22 -4.16
CA LYS A 114 7.06 7.83 -2.93
C LYS A 114 5.61 8.20 -3.14
N THR A 115 4.75 7.78 -2.21
CA THR A 115 3.36 8.21 -2.19
C THR A 115 2.79 8.19 -0.77
N SER A 116 1.49 8.40 -0.65
CA SER A 116 0.76 8.25 0.60
C SER A 116 -0.61 7.62 0.35
N TYR A 117 -1.13 6.97 1.39
CA TYR A 117 -2.41 6.31 1.39
C TYR A 117 -3.29 6.83 2.52
N ALA A 118 -4.60 6.82 2.30
CA ALA A 118 -5.60 6.99 3.34
C ALA A 118 -6.63 5.87 3.19
N ASN A 119 -6.77 5.02 4.22
CA ASN A 119 -7.74 3.91 4.26
C ASN A 119 -7.61 2.99 3.03
N GLY A 120 -6.37 2.64 2.66
CA GLY A 120 -6.06 1.79 1.51
C GLY A 120 -6.08 2.49 0.15
N GLU A 121 -6.46 3.77 0.06
CA GLU A 121 -6.56 4.50 -1.22
C GLU A 121 -5.42 5.50 -1.38
N LEU A 122 -4.95 5.72 -2.62
CA LEU A 122 -3.92 6.71 -2.92
C LEU A 122 -4.41 8.11 -2.53
N HIS A 123 -3.60 8.83 -1.76
CA HIS A 123 -3.96 10.13 -1.26
C HIS A 123 -2.70 11.00 -1.17
N GLY A 124 -2.71 12.20 -1.75
CA GLY A 124 -1.57 13.10 -1.81
C GLY A 124 -0.66 12.85 -3.00
N LYS A 125 0.62 13.14 -2.84
CA LYS A 125 1.60 13.10 -3.93
C LYS A 125 1.92 11.65 -4.34
N TYR A 126 2.06 11.40 -5.64
CA TYR A 126 2.56 10.14 -6.19
C TYR A 126 3.74 10.46 -7.11
N VAL A 127 4.94 10.05 -6.70
CA VAL A 127 6.19 10.36 -7.40
C VAL A 127 6.94 9.09 -7.73
N THR A 128 7.23 8.86 -9.00
CA THR A 128 8.19 7.83 -9.42
C THR A 128 9.50 8.45 -9.89
N VAL A 129 10.59 7.77 -9.60
CA VAL A 129 11.95 8.20 -9.93
C VAL A 129 12.62 7.13 -10.80
N GLY A 130 13.19 7.59 -11.92
CA GLY A 130 13.95 6.79 -12.86
C GLY A 130 15.30 6.35 -12.29
N GLU A 131 16.01 5.49 -13.02
CA GLU A 131 17.33 5.00 -12.59
C GLU A 131 18.40 6.10 -12.59
N ASP A 132 18.25 7.07 -13.48
CA ASP A 132 19.05 8.28 -13.59
C ASP A 132 18.76 9.29 -12.46
N GLY A 133 17.79 9.02 -11.59
CA GLY A 133 17.39 9.89 -10.49
C GLY A 133 16.40 10.99 -10.89
N LYS A 134 15.98 11.06 -12.16
CA LYS A 134 14.98 12.05 -12.59
C LYS A 134 13.57 11.60 -12.22
N ILE A 135 12.71 12.57 -11.96
CA ILE A 135 11.29 12.32 -11.76
C ILE A 135 10.70 11.86 -13.10
N VAL A 136 10.12 10.67 -13.11
CA VAL A 136 9.44 10.09 -14.27
C VAL A 136 7.96 10.43 -14.23
N LEU A 137 7.36 10.42 -13.03
CA LEU A 137 5.97 10.76 -12.83
C LEU A 137 5.81 11.59 -11.56
N ASP A 138 5.02 12.67 -11.65
CA ASP A 138 4.59 13.48 -10.51
C ASP A 138 3.09 13.75 -10.65
N GLN A 139 2.32 13.17 -9.73
CA GLN A 139 0.87 13.23 -9.72
C GLN A 139 0.35 13.56 -8.32
N ILE A 140 -0.88 14.06 -8.25
CA ILE A 140 -1.59 14.27 -6.99
C ILE A 140 -2.88 13.46 -7.05
N TYR A 141 -3.12 12.65 -6.03
CA TYR A 141 -4.35 11.89 -5.83
C TYR A 141 -5.11 12.41 -4.61
N LEU A 142 -6.43 12.29 -4.64
CA LEU A 142 -7.29 12.52 -3.48
C LEU A 142 -8.34 11.40 -3.48
N ASP A 143 -8.26 10.54 -2.47
CA ASP A 143 -9.17 9.40 -2.25
C ASP A 143 -9.24 8.49 -3.49
N GLY A 144 -8.06 8.08 -3.97
CA GLY A 144 -7.88 7.25 -5.14
C GLY A 144 -8.03 7.95 -6.49
N VAL A 145 -8.50 9.20 -6.54
CA VAL A 145 -8.76 9.92 -7.79
C VAL A 145 -7.61 10.84 -8.17
N LEU A 146 -7.10 10.71 -9.40
CA LEU A 146 -6.10 11.61 -9.97
C LEU A 146 -6.64 13.05 -10.05
N ARG A 147 -5.95 13.98 -9.39
CA ARG A 147 -6.26 15.42 -9.36
C ARG A 147 -5.31 16.25 -10.22
N TYR A 148 -4.06 15.81 -10.36
CA TYR A 148 -3.06 16.46 -11.20
C TYR A 148 -2.09 15.44 -11.83
N PRO A 149 -1.67 15.61 -13.09
CA PRO A 149 -2.10 16.65 -14.03
C PRO A 149 -3.57 16.47 -14.45
N LYS A 150 -4.26 17.57 -14.76
CA LYS A 150 -5.62 17.53 -15.30
C LYS A 150 -5.61 17.16 -16.78
N SER A 151 -6.65 16.49 -17.26
CA SER A 151 -6.84 16.22 -18.68
C SER A 151 -7.17 17.49 -19.47
N GLN A 152 -6.97 17.48 -20.79
CA GLN A 152 -7.34 18.60 -21.67
C GLN A 152 -8.83 18.98 -21.53
N SER A 153 -9.71 18.00 -21.39
CA SER A 153 -11.13 18.23 -21.17
C SER A 153 -11.40 18.93 -19.83
N GLN A 154 -10.72 18.52 -18.75
CA GLN A 154 -10.84 19.16 -17.44
C GLN A 154 -10.29 20.60 -17.44
N ILE A 155 -9.20 20.84 -18.17
CA ILE A 155 -8.64 22.18 -18.37
C ILE A 155 -9.64 23.05 -19.14
N ARG A 156 -10.15 22.56 -20.28
CA ARG A 156 -11.14 23.28 -21.12
C ARG A 156 -12.42 23.58 -20.35
N PHE A 157 -12.94 22.63 -19.59
CA PHE A 157 -14.10 22.82 -18.72
C PHE A 157 -13.85 23.93 -17.69
N THR A 158 -12.70 23.89 -17.02
CA THR A 158 -12.31 24.92 -16.04
C THR A 158 -12.22 26.30 -16.69
N ILE A 159 -11.63 26.41 -17.89
CA ILE A 159 -11.54 27.66 -18.66
C ILE A 159 -12.93 28.19 -19.02
N ASN A 160 -13.84 27.33 -19.49
CA ASN A 160 -15.19 27.74 -19.86
C ASN A 160 -16.00 28.23 -18.65
N LYS A 161 -15.86 27.57 -17.49
CA LYS A 161 -16.49 28.00 -16.22
C LYS A 161 -15.99 29.40 -15.82
N LEU A 162 -14.68 29.65 -15.87
CA LEU A 162 -14.09 30.97 -15.58
C LEU A 162 -14.56 32.05 -16.56
N LYS A 163 -14.65 31.74 -17.87
CA LYS A 163 -15.15 32.67 -18.90
C LYS A 163 -16.62 33.05 -18.72
N SER A 164 -17.43 32.16 -18.16
CA SER A 164 -18.86 32.42 -17.90
C SER A 164 -19.11 33.39 -16.72
N GLY A 165 -18.07 33.90 -16.06
CA GLY A 165 -18.19 34.76 -14.88
C GLY A 165 -18.61 34.01 -13.61
N ALA A 166 -18.81 32.69 -13.69
CA ALA A 166 -19.07 31.84 -12.54
C ALA A 166 -17.82 31.78 -11.64
N LYS A 167 -17.89 32.44 -10.48
CA LYS A 167 -16.89 32.28 -9.43
C LYS A 167 -16.84 30.78 -9.07
N PRO A 168 -15.68 30.12 -9.04
CA PRO A 168 -15.59 28.73 -8.62
C PRO A 168 -16.09 28.65 -7.17
N THR A 169 -17.31 28.15 -7.01
CA THR A 169 -18.00 27.98 -5.74
C THR A 169 -17.99 26.48 -5.46
N GLY A 170 -16.98 26.06 -4.71
CA GLY A 170 -16.65 24.68 -4.40
C GLY A 170 -15.23 24.62 -3.84
N PRO A 171 -14.82 23.56 -3.12
CA PRO A 171 -13.42 23.40 -2.75
C PRO A 171 -12.55 23.57 -4.00
N LEU A 172 -11.33 24.10 -3.89
CA LEU A 172 -10.37 24.21 -5.02
C LEU A 172 -10.16 22.86 -5.79
N PHE A 173 -10.67 21.78 -5.20
CA PHE A 173 -10.69 20.40 -5.64
C PHE A 173 -12.14 19.93 -5.88
N ASP A 174 -12.90 20.55 -6.78
CA ASP A 174 -14.20 19.99 -7.20
C ASP A 174 -13.98 18.51 -7.60
N GLU A 175 -14.77 17.61 -7.00
CA GLU A 175 -14.86 16.20 -7.39
C GLU A 175 -15.13 16.14 -8.89
N ALA A 176 -14.34 15.30 -9.59
CA ALA A 176 -14.72 14.92 -10.94
C ALA A 176 -16.17 14.42 -10.87
N PRO A 177 -17.06 14.82 -11.80
CA PRO A 177 -18.44 14.41 -11.75
C PRO A 177 -18.49 12.89 -11.57
N SER A 178 -19.19 12.46 -10.52
CA SER A 178 -19.63 11.09 -10.35
C SER A 178 -20.18 10.63 -11.69
N ALA A 179 -19.64 9.54 -12.22
CA ALA A 179 -20.04 8.95 -13.48
C ALA A 179 -21.55 8.60 -13.41
N GLY A 180 -22.37 9.56 -13.81
CA GLY A 180 -23.81 9.48 -13.88
C GLY A 180 -24.23 9.88 -15.28
N GLU A 181 -24.71 8.88 -16.02
CA GLU A 181 -25.43 8.96 -17.29
C GLU A 181 -24.64 9.48 -18.49
N VAL A 182 -23.89 8.57 -19.12
CA VAL A 182 -23.55 8.68 -20.54
C VAL A 182 -24.81 8.35 -21.33
N LYS A 183 -25.41 9.35 -21.99
CA LYS A 183 -26.31 9.13 -23.12
C LYS A 183 -25.48 8.65 -24.31
N GLU A 184 -25.93 7.57 -24.92
CA GLU A 184 -25.36 6.95 -26.12
C GLU A 184 -25.22 7.98 -27.26
N GLY A 185 -24.04 7.99 -27.91
CA GLY A 185 -23.71 8.88 -29.01
C GLY A 185 -22.26 8.68 -29.47
N GLU A 186 -22.12 7.74 -30.41
CA GLU A 186 -21.09 7.53 -31.44
C GLU A 186 -19.65 8.04 -31.22
N ASP A 187 -18.73 7.06 -31.34
CA ASP A 187 -17.37 7.12 -31.86
C ASP A 187 -16.29 7.93 -31.12
N GLY A 188 -15.55 7.23 -30.25
CA GLY A 188 -14.19 7.61 -29.84
C GLY A 188 -13.82 7.21 -28.41
N GLU A 189 -13.62 5.92 -28.13
CA GLU A 189 -13.22 5.46 -26.79
C GLU A 189 -11.75 5.82 -26.48
N ARG A 190 -11.55 6.84 -25.63
CA ARG A 190 -10.41 6.92 -24.71
C ARG A 190 -10.95 6.84 -23.29
N GLU A 191 -10.75 5.68 -22.67
CA GLU A 191 -11.18 5.36 -21.32
C GLU A 191 -10.60 6.34 -20.28
N GLY A 192 -11.49 6.88 -19.44
CA GLY A 192 -11.11 7.56 -18.21
C GLY A 192 -10.55 6.55 -17.22
N MET A 193 -9.24 6.60 -16.97
CA MET A 193 -8.57 5.68 -16.05
C MET A 193 -8.94 6.03 -14.60
N LYS A 194 -10.05 5.46 -14.10
CA LYS A 194 -10.17 5.23 -12.66
C LYS A 194 -9.02 4.30 -12.30
N ALA A 195 -8.05 4.78 -11.52
CA ALA A 195 -7.23 3.87 -10.75
C ALA A 195 -8.21 3.14 -9.82
N GLY A 196 -8.67 1.95 -10.25
CA GLY A 196 -9.45 1.09 -9.39
C GLY A 196 -8.70 0.93 -8.07
N LYS A 197 -9.42 0.63 -6.98
CA LYS A 197 -8.81 0.07 -5.76
C LYS A 197 -7.65 -0.78 -6.22
N VAL A 198 -6.41 -0.40 -5.87
CA VAL A 198 -5.22 -1.06 -6.39
C VAL A 198 -5.41 -2.52 -6.05
N SER A 199 -5.83 -3.30 -7.05
CA SER A 199 -6.08 -4.71 -6.91
C SER A 199 -4.73 -5.30 -6.53
N GLN A 200 -4.74 -6.25 -5.61
CA GLN A 200 -3.56 -6.92 -5.06
C GLN A 200 -2.52 -7.31 -6.14
N LYS A 201 -2.96 -7.46 -7.40
CA LYS A 201 -2.15 -7.62 -8.60
C LYS A 201 -1.01 -6.62 -8.83
N HIS A 202 -1.05 -5.39 -8.29
CA HIS A 202 0.11 -4.47 -8.37
C HIS A 202 1.07 -4.59 -7.17
N LEU A 203 0.68 -5.30 -6.09
CA LEU A 203 1.61 -5.69 -5.01
C LEU A 203 2.51 -6.86 -5.44
N ASP A 204 2.00 -7.77 -6.29
CA ASP A 204 2.74 -8.97 -6.70
C ASP A 204 3.95 -8.70 -7.61
N ALA A 205 4.03 -7.52 -8.25
CA ALA A 205 5.19 -7.11 -9.05
C ALA A 205 6.38 -6.61 -8.21
N ALA A 206 6.27 -6.59 -6.88
CA ALA A 206 7.38 -6.32 -5.97
C ALA A 206 8.04 -7.60 -5.44
N LEU A 207 7.51 -8.77 -5.79
CA LEU A 207 7.94 -10.09 -5.29
C LEU A 207 8.26 -11.11 -6.41
N ALA A 208 8.44 -10.65 -7.66
CA ALA A 208 9.09 -11.43 -8.71
C ALA A 208 10.58 -11.07 -8.82
#